data_AF-L8LKE9-F1
#
_entry.id   AF-L8LKE9-F1
#
_cell.length_a   1.000
_cell.length_b   1.000
_cell.length_c   1.000
_cell.angle_alpha   90.00
_cell.angle_beta   90.00
_cell.angle_gamma   90.00
#
_symmetry.space_group_name_H-M   'P 1'
#
loop_
_entity.id
_entity.type
_entity.pdbx_description
1 polymer ?
#
loop_
_entity_poly.entity_id
_entity_poly.type
_entity_poly.pdbx_seq_one_letter_code
_entity_poly.pdbx_strand_id
1 'polypeptide(L)'
;MSRVNYDVMSDAQLKDYFLKHRGDQAAFQAYLDRINQRPLRIIANPNDPDFDEKIQAAIRQKLEAARGQSTEQSNTVLDPTHQD
;
A
#
# COMPACT_ATOMS: atom_id res chain seq x y z
N MET A 1 1.38 24.95 14.75
CA MET A 1 0.78 23.60 14.66
C MET A 1 1.24 22.98 13.36
N SER A 2 2.10 21.97 13.43
CA SER A 2 2.63 21.29 12.26
C SER A 2 1.53 20.44 11.63
N ARG A 3 1.07 20.81 10.44
CA ARG A 3 0.12 20.00 9.66
C ARG A 3 0.87 18.74 9.20
N VAL A 4 0.49 17.59 9.74
CA VAL A 4 1.01 16.31 9.27
C VAL A 4 0.41 16.05 7.89
N ASN A 5 1.26 15.98 6.87
CA ASN A 5 0.83 15.64 5.51
C ASN A 5 0.75 14.13 5.39
N TYR A 6 -0.47 13.60 5.46
CA TYR A 6 -0.74 12.16 5.32
C TYR A 6 -0.50 11.64 3.89
N ASP A 7 -0.55 12.53 2.90
CA ASP A 7 -0.41 12.18 1.48
C ASP A 7 1.00 11.66 1.14
N VAL A 8 2.03 12.30 1.72
CA VAL A 8 3.44 11.94 1.52
C VAL A 8 3.88 10.70 2.31
N MET A 9 3.07 10.24 3.28
CA MET A 9 3.39 9.05 4.07
C MET A 9 3.05 7.77 3.30
N SER A 10 3.94 6.78 3.29
CA SER A 10 3.62 5.45 2.77
C SER A 10 2.47 4.80 3.56
N ASP A 11 1.73 3.86 2.97
CA ASP A 11 0.57 3.23 3.63
C ASP A 11 0.93 2.61 5.00
N ALA A 12 2.13 2.04 5.10
CA ALA A 12 2.66 1.49 6.35
C ALA A 12 2.90 2.56 7.42
N GLN A 13 3.41 3.73 7.03
CA GLN A 13 3.63 4.86 7.94
C GLN A 13 2.31 5.48 8.38
N LEU A 14 1.36 5.64 7.47
CA LEU A 14 0.03 6.16 7.80
C LEU A 14 -0.72 5.21 8.76
N LYS A 15 -0.59 3.90 8.56
CA LYS A 15 -1.15 2.87 9.46
C LYS A 15 -0.51 2.93 10.84
N ASP A 16 0.81 2.98 10.93
CA ASP A 16 1.53 3.07 12.22
C ASP A 16 1.17 4.37 12.96
N TYR A 17 1.11 5.49 12.24
CA TYR A 17 0.68 6.78 12.79
C TYR A 17 -0.75 6.72 13.32
N PHE A 18 -1.70 6.21 12.53
CA PHE A 18 -3.09 6.05 12.97
C PHE A 18 -3.21 5.15 14.20
N LEU A 19 -2.44 4.06 14.28
CA LEU A 19 -2.45 3.16 15.44
C LEU A 19 -1.94 3.84 16.72
N LYS A 20 -0.98 4.78 16.59
CA LYS A 20 -0.45 5.59 17.70
C LYS A 20 -1.35 6.79 18.04
N HIS A 21 -2.05 7.34 17.05
CA HIS A 21 -2.91 8.53 17.15
C HIS A 21 -4.36 8.19 16.82
N ARG A 22 -4.95 7.21 17.53
CA ARG A 22 -6.33 6.72 17.25
C ARG A 22 -7.44 7.77 17.39
N GLY A 23 -7.17 8.88 18.07
CA GLY A 23 -8.10 10.01 18.19
C GLY A 23 -8.02 11.03 17.05
N ASP A 24 -7.06 10.86 16.13
CA ASP A 24 -6.88 11.76 15.00
C ASP A 24 -7.79 11.35 13.83
N GLN A 25 -8.94 12.03 13.74
CA GLN A 25 -9.93 11.78 12.69
C GLN A 25 -9.37 12.06 11.29
N ALA A 26 -8.43 13.00 11.14
CA ALA A 26 -7.83 13.31 9.84
C ALA A 26 -6.92 12.16 9.37
N ALA A 27 -6.15 11.56 10.28
CA ALA A 27 -5.36 10.37 9.98
C ALA A 27 -6.23 9.16 9.64
N PHE A 28 -7.36 8.97 10.36
CA PHE A 28 -8.32 7.91 10.06
C PHE A 28 -8.94 8.08 8.66
N GLN A 29 -9.38 9.30 8.33
CA GLN A 29 -9.97 9.60 7.03
C GLN A 29 -8.97 9.38 5.90
N ALA A 30 -7.72 9.82 6.06
CA ALA A 30 -6.67 9.59 5.07
C ALA A 30 -6.37 8.09 4.88
N TYR A 31 -6.37 7.31 5.97
CA TYR A 31 -6.15 5.86 5.91
C TYR A 31 -7.31 5.15 5.19
N LEU A 32 -8.56 5.54 5.49
CA LEU A 32 -9.73 5.03 4.80
C LEU A 32 -9.75 5.42 3.32
N ASP A 33 -9.43 6.66 2.98
CA ASP A 33 -9.36 7.12 1.59
C ASP A 33 -8.38 6.24 0.81
N ARG A 34 -7.17 6.01 1.35
CA ARG A 34 -6.17 5.12 0.74
C ARG A 34 -6.64 3.69 0.52
N ILE A 35 -7.41 3.13 1.45
CA ILE A 35 -7.99 1.79 1.31
C ILE A 35 -9.08 1.78 0.24
N ASN A 36 -9.91 2.82 0.17
CA ASN A 36 -10.96 2.95 -0.83
C ASN A 36 -10.40 3.26 -2.24
N GLN A 37 -9.28 3.97 -2.34
CA GLN A 37 -8.54 4.23 -3.59
C GLN A 37 -7.92 2.96 -4.17
N ARG A 38 -7.72 1.92 -3.36
CA ARG A 38 -7.37 0.58 -3.86
C ARG A 38 -8.67 -0.16 -4.13
N PRO A 39 -9.18 -0.19 -5.38
CA PRO A 39 -10.32 -1.04 -5.69
C PRO A 39 -9.92 -2.46 -5.30
N LEU A 40 -10.60 -3.00 -4.27
CA LEU A 40 -10.51 -4.40 -3.93
C LEU A 40 -11.05 -5.16 -5.15
N ARG A 41 -10.14 -5.58 -6.04
CA ARG A 41 -10.49 -6.39 -7.20
C ARG A 41 -11.20 -7.62 -6.67
N ILE A 42 -12.45 -7.80 -7.07
CA ILE A 42 -13.16 -9.06 -6.85
C ILE A 42 -12.41 -10.11 -7.67
N ILE A 43 -11.71 -11.00 -6.98
CA ILE A 43 -10.82 -11.99 -7.60
C ILE A 43 -11.58 -13.21 -8.12
N ALA A 44 -12.72 -13.55 -7.51
CA ALA A 44 -13.62 -14.62 -7.96
C ALA A 44 -15.02 -14.40 -7.38
N ASN A 45 -16.06 -14.76 -8.13
CA ASN A 45 -17.45 -14.80 -7.64
C ASN A 45 -17.80 -16.26 -7.29
N PRO A 46 -18.47 -16.58 -6.16
CA PRO A 46 -18.85 -17.95 -5.80
C PRO A 46 -19.72 -18.68 -6.85
N ASN A 47 -20.34 -17.96 -7.79
CA ASN A 47 -21.07 -18.54 -8.91
C ASN A 47 -20.21 -18.77 -10.18
N ASP A 48 -18.91 -18.46 -10.15
CA ASP A 48 -18.01 -18.73 -11.28
C ASP A 48 -17.75 -20.24 -11.41
N PRO A 49 -17.87 -20.81 -12.63
CA PRO A 49 -17.51 -22.22 -12.87
C PRO A 49 -16.02 -22.50 -12.59
N ASP A 50 -15.16 -21.50 -12.77
CA ASP A 50 -13.71 -21.58 -12.55
C ASP A 50 -13.29 -20.92 -11.23
N PHE A 51 -14.18 -20.90 -10.23
CA PHE A 51 -13.95 -20.22 -8.94
C PHE A 51 -12.61 -20.60 -8.31
N ASP A 52 -12.33 -21.90 -8.16
CA ASP A 52 -11.09 -22.39 -7.55
C ASP A 52 -9.84 -21.94 -8.31
N GLU A 53 -9.84 -21.98 -9.64
CA GLU A 53 -8.71 -21.53 -10.46
C GLU A 53 -8.48 -20.02 -10.34
N LYS A 54 -9.55 -19.22 -10.31
CA LYS A 54 -9.46 -17.77 -10.12
C LYS A 54 -8.89 -17.42 -8.75
N ILE A 55 -9.27 -18.15 -7.70
CA ILE A 55 -8.70 -17.99 -6.36
C ILE A 55 -7.21 -18.32 -6.36
N GLN A 56 -6.80 -19.45 -6.95
CA GLN A 56 -5.38 -19.84 -7.01
C GLN A 56 -4.54 -18.85 -7.81
N ALA A 57 -5.04 -18.38 -8.96
CA ALA A 57 -4.36 -17.40 -9.79
C ALA A 57 -4.17 -16.07 -9.05
N ALA A 58 -5.19 -15.61 -8.33
CA ALA A 58 -5.12 -14.38 -7.55
C ALA A 58 -4.15 -14.47 -6.36
N ILE A 59 -4.10 -15.63 -5.68
CA ILE A 59 -3.11 -15.88 -4.61
C ILE A 59 -1.70 -15.83 -5.20
N ARG A 60 -1.46 -16.49 -6.34
CA ARG A 60 -0.15 -16.49 -7.02
C ARG A 60 0.27 -15.07 -7.44
N GLN A 61 -0.61 -14.32 -8.10
CA GLN A 61 -0.34 -12.93 -8.47
C GLN A 61 -0.03 -12.04 -7.27
N LYS A 62 -0.74 -12.20 -6.15
CA LYS A 62 -0.48 -11.43 -4.94
C LYS A 62 0.86 -11.78 -4.29
N LEU A 63 1.24 -13.07 -4.31
CA LEU A 63 2.52 -13.55 -3.82
C LEU A 63 3.69 -13.05 -4.69
N GLU A 64 3.52 -13.03 -6.02
CA GLU A 64 4.51 -12.51 -6.96
C GLU A 64 4.66 -10.98 -6.85
N ALA A 65 3.55 -10.24 -6.73
CA ALA A 65 3.59 -8.79 -6.50
C ALA A 65 4.28 -8.43 -5.19
N ALA A 66 4.05 -9.19 -4.11
CA ALA A 66 4.75 -9.01 -2.84
C ALA A 66 6.26 -9.29 -2.97
N ARG A 67 6.65 -10.21 -3.84
CA ARG A 67 8.06 -10.54 -4.10
C ARG A 67 8.75 -9.49 -4.98
N GLY A 68 8.05 -8.92 -5.97
CA GLY A 68 8.57 -7.84 -6.83
C GLY A 68 8.74 -6.49 -6.12
N GLN A 69 7.89 -6.17 -5.14
CA GLN A 69 8.03 -4.95 -4.33
C GLN A 69 9.29 -4.92 -3.45
N SER A 70 9.99 -6.04 -3.30
CA SER A 70 11.26 -6.12 -2.56
C SER A 70 12.46 -5.62 -3.38
N THR A 71 12.31 -5.36 -4.69
CA THR A 71 13.44 -5.05 -5.59
C THR A 71 13.49 -3.60 -6.10
N GLU A 72 12.48 -2.77 -5.83
CA GLU A 72 12.41 -1.38 -6.33
C GLU A 72 12.72 -0.28 -5.29
N GLN A 73 13.20 -0.63 -4.08
CA GLN A 73 13.68 0.36 -3.10
C GLN A 73 15.21 0.48 -3.02
N SER A 74 15.95 -0.21 -3.89
CA SER A 74 17.42 -0.23 -3.87
C SER A 74 18.07 0.44 -5.09
N ASN A 75 17.46 1.50 -5.64
CA ASN A 75 18.11 2.36 -6.64
C ASN A 75 17.62 3.81 -6.50
N THR A 76 17.89 4.45 -5.35
CA THR A 76 18.13 5.89 -5.36
C THR A 76 19.63 6.07 -5.29
N VAL A 77 20.19 6.37 -6.45
CA VAL A 77 21.59 6.71 -6.69
C VAL A 77 22.02 7.77 -5.68
N LEU A 78 23.04 7.44 -4.88
CA LEU A 78 23.82 8.38 -4.11
C LEU A 78 24.57 9.25 -5.13
N ASP A 79 24.13 10.50 -5.31
CA ASP A 79 24.92 11.55 -5.96
C ASP A 79 25.73 12.25 -4.86
N PRO A 80 27.06 12.03 -4.77
CA PRO A 80 27.90 12.91 -3.97
C PRO A 80 28.21 14.13 -4.85
N THR A 81 27.45 15.21 -4.67
CA THR A 81 27.80 16.52 -5.19
C THR A 81 29.22 16.86 -4.78
N HIS A 82 30.15 16.77 -5.74
CA HIS A 82 31.40 17.49 -5.73
C HIS A 82 31.07 18.98 -5.80
N GLN A 83 31.47 19.76 -4.80
CA GLN A 83 31.56 21.21 -4.95
C GLN A 83 32.72 21.75 -4.11
N ASP A 84 33.76 22.12 -4.87
CA ASP A 84 34.90 23.04 -4.64
C ASP A 84 35.65 23.01 -3.29
#